data_AF-W6AI22-F1
#
_entry.id   AF-W6AI22-F1
#
_cell.length_a   1.000
_cell.length_b   1.000
_cell.length_c   1.000
_cell.angle_alpha   90.00
_cell.angle_beta   90.00
_cell.angle_gamma   90.00
#
_symmetry.space_group_name_H-M   'P 1'
#
loop_
_entity.id
_entity.type
_entity.pdbx_description
1 polymer ?
#
loop_
_entity_poly.entity_id
_entity_poly.type
_entity_poly.pdbx_seq_one_letter_code
_entity_poly.pdbx_strand_id
1 'polypeptide(L)'
;MKQIKPIEYENIIVNVVDEVYVNFKQNSQKDFEFPKNISEFFEKNDHLTKRKDIETFGVELDKTFGDWKVIDENLDKLIIINHLLAILQNSVIVLMSIDKNLENEKLPTKVIEQMGGVDLIVATGVQALGVKANELTEMFDELELSKDPLIIFDNLNKLLTKVKNLEAQQAFSLFMENILEFNLSYKNCYEKLSQLNVDEMSDKRVQMFMEYMNAQYLFVFLLRLTLIYPLQENMMPQEAFNNIIPNINLY
;
A
#
# COMPACT_ATOMS: atom_id res chain seq x y z
N MET A 1 29.46 9.04 11.21
CA MET A 1 28.03 8.79 10.94
C MET A 1 27.44 8.14 12.19
N LYS A 2 26.26 8.57 12.65
CA LYS A 2 25.61 7.99 13.84
C LYS A 2 25.14 6.58 13.50
N GLN A 3 25.61 5.58 14.25
CA GLN A 3 25.07 4.22 14.19
C GLN A 3 23.69 4.19 14.86
N ILE A 4 22.80 3.42 14.28
CA ILE A 4 21.43 3.21 14.77
C ILE A 4 21.20 1.73 15.01
N LYS A 5 20.12 1.38 15.72
CA LYS A 5 19.70 -0.02 15.78
C LYS A 5 19.43 -0.55 14.35
N PRO A 6 19.82 -1.81 14.05
CA PRO A 6 19.63 -2.40 12.74
C PRO A 6 18.16 -2.43 12.30
N ILE A 7 17.89 -1.95 11.10
CA ILE A 7 16.58 -2.02 10.45
C ILE A 7 16.63 -3.07 9.34
N GLU A 8 15.97 -4.20 9.58
CA GLU A 8 15.77 -5.28 8.60
C GLU A 8 14.50 -5.01 7.78
N TYR A 9 14.55 -4.05 6.87
CA TYR A 9 13.37 -3.56 6.14
C TYR A 9 12.64 -4.65 5.35
N GLU A 10 13.37 -5.62 4.78
CA GLU A 10 12.75 -6.76 4.09
C GLU A 10 11.89 -7.59 5.05
N ASN A 11 12.44 -7.96 6.20
CA ASN A 11 11.73 -8.75 7.21
C ASN A 11 10.50 -8.00 7.74
N ILE A 12 10.59 -6.68 7.91
CA ILE A 12 9.44 -5.86 8.33
C ILE A 12 8.30 -5.94 7.33
N ILE A 13 8.59 -5.80 6.02
CA ILE A 13 7.57 -5.87 4.97
C ILE A 13 7.03 -7.29 4.84
N VAL A 14 7.91 -8.30 4.84
CA VAL A 14 7.52 -9.71 4.73
C VAL A 14 6.56 -10.10 5.85
N ASN A 15 6.85 -9.73 7.09
CA ASN A 15 5.98 -10.05 8.22
C ASN A 15 4.59 -9.43 8.09
N VAL A 16 4.50 -8.18 7.61
CA VAL A 16 3.20 -7.51 7.42
C VAL A 16 2.39 -8.19 6.32
N VAL A 17 3.04 -8.57 5.23
CA VAL A 17 2.36 -9.28 4.13
C VAL A 17 1.96 -10.70 4.55
N ASP A 18 2.76 -11.36 5.39
CA ASP A 18 2.41 -12.66 5.97
C ASP A 18 1.16 -12.58 6.85
N GLU A 19 1.03 -11.56 7.70
CA GLU A 19 -0.16 -11.33 8.51
C GLU A 19 -1.42 -11.23 7.64
N VAL A 20 -1.35 -10.47 6.53
CA VAL A 20 -2.44 -10.35 5.55
C VAL A 20 -2.73 -11.69 4.87
N TYR A 21 -1.68 -12.39 4.45
CA TYR A 21 -1.79 -13.70 3.79
C TYR A 21 -2.47 -14.73 4.68
N VAL A 22 -2.04 -14.85 5.94
CA VAL A 22 -2.61 -15.78 6.92
C VAL A 22 -4.07 -15.43 7.18
N ASN A 23 -4.39 -14.14 7.38
CA ASN A 23 -5.77 -13.68 7.54
C ASN A 23 -6.63 -14.04 6.32
N PHE A 24 -6.13 -13.80 5.10
CA PHE A 24 -6.85 -14.14 3.88
C PHE A 24 -7.07 -15.65 3.75
N LYS A 25 -6.01 -16.46 3.92
CA LYS A 25 -6.05 -17.93 3.83
C LYS A 25 -7.08 -18.53 4.79
N GLN A 26 -7.17 -18.01 6.02
CA GLN A 26 -8.08 -18.51 7.05
C GLN A 26 -9.56 -18.16 6.80
N ASN A 27 -9.84 -17.03 6.17
CA ASN A 27 -11.21 -16.51 6.06
C ASN A 27 -11.84 -16.72 4.67
N SER A 28 -11.02 -16.71 3.61
CA SER A 28 -11.50 -16.68 2.22
C SER A 28 -12.24 -17.92 1.75
N GLN A 29 -12.09 -19.07 2.43
CA GLN A 29 -12.80 -20.31 2.08
C GLN A 29 -14.33 -20.20 2.23
N LYS A 30 -14.82 -19.24 3.02
CA LYS A 30 -16.26 -19.00 3.20
C LYS A 30 -16.87 -18.20 2.06
N ASP A 31 -16.04 -17.48 1.32
CA ASP A 31 -16.48 -16.50 0.32
C ASP A 31 -16.13 -16.93 -1.11
N PHE A 32 -15.09 -17.74 -1.29
CA PHE A 32 -14.57 -18.07 -2.61
C PHE A 32 -14.35 -19.57 -2.83
N GLU A 33 -14.64 -20.01 -4.05
CA GLU A 33 -14.06 -21.24 -4.59
C GLU A 33 -12.68 -20.91 -5.17
N PHE A 34 -11.63 -21.51 -4.60
CA PHE A 34 -10.27 -21.19 -4.99
C PHE A 34 -9.87 -21.86 -6.31
N PRO A 35 -9.16 -21.13 -7.19
CA PRO A 35 -8.45 -21.74 -8.31
C PRO A 35 -7.45 -22.79 -7.81
N LYS A 36 -7.25 -23.86 -8.59
CA LYS A 36 -6.41 -25.00 -8.18
C LYS A 36 -5.00 -24.59 -7.74
N ASN A 37 -4.35 -23.69 -8.46
CA ASN A 37 -2.99 -23.23 -8.14
C ASN A 37 -2.94 -22.52 -6.77
N ILE A 38 -3.99 -21.77 -6.43
CA ILE A 38 -4.08 -21.07 -5.15
C ILE A 38 -4.29 -22.06 -4.01
N SER A 39 -5.18 -23.05 -4.19
CA SER A 39 -5.36 -24.13 -3.22
C SER A 39 -4.05 -24.88 -2.96
N GLU A 40 -3.33 -25.26 -4.02
CA GLU A 40 -2.02 -25.92 -3.89
C GLU A 40 -0.98 -25.02 -3.22
N PHE A 41 -0.99 -23.71 -3.49
CA PHE A 41 -0.09 -22.77 -2.84
C PHE A 41 -0.37 -22.69 -1.34
N PHE A 42 -1.64 -22.58 -0.95
CA PHE A 42 -2.07 -22.55 0.44
C PHE A 42 -1.73 -23.85 1.18
N GLU A 43 -1.86 -25.02 0.55
CA GLU A 43 -1.45 -26.28 1.17
C GLU A 43 0.05 -26.38 1.43
N LYS A 44 0.88 -25.82 0.54
CA LYS A 44 2.34 -25.89 0.63
C LYS A 44 2.94 -24.82 1.53
N ASN A 45 2.25 -23.69 1.70
CA ASN A 45 2.77 -22.52 2.39
C ASN A 45 1.81 -22.09 3.50
N ASP A 46 2.19 -22.35 4.76
CA ASP A 46 1.44 -21.82 5.90
C ASP A 46 1.75 -20.35 6.17
N HIS A 47 2.95 -19.92 5.81
CA HIS A 47 3.45 -18.57 5.99
C HIS A 47 4.29 -18.15 4.78
N LEU A 48 4.35 -16.84 4.54
CA LEU A 48 5.29 -16.17 3.66
C LEU A 48 6.49 -15.71 4.49
N THR A 49 7.66 -16.30 4.24
CA THR A 49 8.84 -16.12 5.12
C THR A 49 9.94 -15.27 4.49
N LYS A 50 9.82 -14.98 3.20
CA LYS A 50 10.80 -14.22 2.42
C LYS A 50 10.12 -13.56 1.23
N ARG A 51 10.76 -12.54 0.68
CA ARG A 51 10.29 -11.81 -0.52
C ARG A 51 9.89 -12.74 -1.67
N LYS A 52 10.66 -13.81 -1.92
CA LYS A 52 10.37 -14.77 -2.99
C LYS A 52 9.00 -15.46 -2.83
N ASP A 53 8.55 -15.68 -1.60
CA ASP A 53 7.25 -16.33 -1.34
C ASP A 53 6.12 -15.37 -1.75
N ILE A 54 6.26 -14.07 -1.44
CA ILE A 54 5.34 -13.00 -1.85
C ILE A 54 5.28 -12.88 -3.37
N GLU A 55 6.44 -12.85 -4.04
CA GLU A 55 6.51 -12.77 -5.51
C GLU A 55 5.84 -13.99 -6.16
N THR A 56 6.11 -15.19 -5.63
CA THR A 56 5.50 -16.43 -6.14
C THR A 56 3.99 -16.41 -5.95
N PHE A 57 3.51 -16.00 -4.78
CA PHE A 57 2.08 -15.91 -4.52
C PHE A 57 1.41 -14.87 -5.42
N GLY A 58 2.00 -13.68 -5.58
CA GLY A 58 1.49 -12.64 -6.47
C GLY A 58 1.37 -13.10 -7.92
N VAL A 59 2.37 -13.85 -8.42
CA VAL A 59 2.35 -14.42 -9.77
C VAL A 59 1.24 -15.46 -9.93
N GLU A 60 1.02 -16.34 -8.95
CA GLU A 60 -0.07 -17.31 -9.02
C GLU A 60 -1.45 -16.64 -8.91
N LEU A 61 -1.57 -15.58 -8.09
CA LEU A 61 -2.80 -14.80 -7.95
C LEU A 61 -3.16 -14.07 -9.25
N ASP A 62 -2.18 -13.43 -9.90
CA ASP A 62 -2.37 -12.72 -11.17
C ASP A 62 -2.81 -13.65 -12.31
N LYS A 63 -2.14 -14.81 -12.46
CA LYS A 63 -2.51 -15.83 -13.48
C LYS A 63 -3.94 -16.34 -13.33
N THR A 64 -4.43 -16.39 -12.10
CA THR A 64 -5.73 -16.99 -11.76
C THR A 64 -6.81 -15.94 -11.50
N PHE A 65 -6.54 -14.66 -11.71
CA PHE A 65 -7.47 -13.58 -11.36
C PHE A 65 -8.88 -13.77 -11.96
N GLY A 66 -8.97 -14.22 -13.22
CA GLY A 66 -10.24 -14.51 -13.90
C GLY A 66 -10.91 -15.83 -13.50
N ASP A 67 -10.24 -16.68 -12.74
CA ASP A 67 -10.73 -18.01 -12.34
C ASP A 67 -11.40 -18.01 -10.95
N TRP A 68 -11.30 -16.90 -10.21
CA TRP A 68 -11.92 -16.76 -8.89
C TRP A 68 -13.44 -16.73 -8.98
N LYS A 69 -14.10 -17.53 -8.15
CA LYS A 69 -15.57 -17.57 -8.06
C LYS A 69 -16.01 -17.30 -6.65
N VAL A 70 -17.08 -16.51 -6.53
CA VAL A 70 -17.75 -16.22 -5.26
C VAL A 70 -18.80 -17.28 -4.96
N ILE A 71 -18.88 -17.74 -3.72
CA ILE A 71 -19.80 -18.83 -3.31
C ILE A 71 -21.26 -18.35 -3.27
N ASP A 72 -21.50 -17.11 -2.83
CA ASP A 72 -22.84 -16.55 -2.63
C ASP A 72 -23.32 -15.66 -3.79
N GLU A 73 -22.69 -15.79 -4.97
CA GLU A 73 -23.00 -15.02 -6.18
C GLU A 73 -22.78 -13.49 -6.07
N ASN A 74 -22.31 -13.00 -4.91
CA ASN A 74 -21.99 -11.59 -4.71
C ASN A 74 -20.62 -11.24 -5.28
N LEU A 75 -20.60 -10.81 -6.55
CA LEU A 75 -19.38 -10.47 -7.29
C LEU A 75 -18.58 -9.31 -6.68
N ASP A 76 -19.19 -8.44 -5.87
CA ASP A 76 -18.50 -7.33 -5.23
C ASP A 76 -17.37 -7.81 -4.30
N LYS A 77 -17.48 -9.04 -3.77
CA LYS A 77 -16.43 -9.66 -2.96
C LYS A 77 -15.11 -9.83 -3.72
N LEU A 78 -15.12 -9.91 -5.05
CA LEU A 78 -13.90 -9.98 -5.86
C LEU A 78 -12.97 -8.77 -5.64
N ILE A 79 -13.48 -7.66 -5.10
CA ILE A 79 -12.64 -6.53 -4.68
C ILE A 79 -11.55 -6.94 -3.68
N ILE A 80 -11.81 -7.93 -2.81
CA ILE A 80 -10.83 -8.45 -1.85
C ILE A 80 -9.60 -9.00 -2.57
N ILE A 81 -9.78 -9.65 -3.73
CA ILE A 81 -8.67 -10.18 -4.55
C ILE A 81 -7.84 -9.03 -5.14
N ASN A 82 -8.48 -7.94 -5.55
CA ASN A 82 -7.78 -6.74 -5.99
C ASN A 82 -6.97 -6.09 -4.87
N HIS A 83 -7.55 -5.98 -3.66
CA HIS A 83 -6.81 -5.49 -2.49
C HIS A 83 -5.59 -6.37 -2.22
N LEU A 84 -5.75 -7.70 -2.22
CA LEU A 84 -4.65 -8.64 -2.01
C LEU A 84 -3.55 -8.49 -3.06
N LEU A 85 -3.90 -8.42 -4.36
CA LEU A 85 -2.94 -8.17 -5.43
C LEU A 85 -2.19 -6.86 -5.23
N ALA A 86 -2.89 -5.78 -4.91
CA ALA A 86 -2.28 -4.47 -4.68
C ALA A 86 -1.32 -4.48 -3.48
N ILE A 87 -1.65 -5.18 -2.40
CA ILE A 87 -0.76 -5.36 -1.24
C ILE A 87 0.51 -6.10 -1.64
N LEU A 88 0.40 -7.22 -2.37
CA LEU A 88 1.54 -8.01 -2.81
C LEU A 88 2.43 -7.20 -3.76
N GLN A 89 1.86 -6.55 -4.77
CA GLN A 89 2.60 -5.74 -5.74
C GLN A 89 3.35 -4.58 -5.07
N ASN A 90 2.67 -3.81 -4.22
CA ASN A 90 3.28 -2.66 -3.56
C ASN A 90 4.37 -3.06 -2.58
N SER A 91 4.22 -4.20 -1.89
CA SER A 91 5.28 -4.71 -1.02
C SER A 91 6.58 -4.97 -1.80
N VAL A 92 6.49 -5.59 -2.98
CA VAL A 92 7.64 -5.86 -3.85
C VAL A 92 8.21 -4.57 -4.43
N ILE A 93 7.36 -3.63 -4.88
CA ILE A 93 7.79 -2.33 -5.40
C ILE A 93 8.60 -1.55 -4.35
N VAL A 94 8.14 -1.51 -3.10
CA VAL A 94 8.85 -0.84 -2.01
C VAL A 94 10.22 -1.47 -1.76
N LEU A 95 10.27 -2.80 -1.66
CA LEU A 95 11.53 -3.52 -1.46
C LEU A 95 12.53 -3.23 -2.59
N MET A 96 12.08 -3.34 -3.85
CA MET A 96 12.91 -3.04 -5.02
C MET A 96 13.40 -1.59 -5.06
N SER A 97 12.54 -0.65 -4.68
CA SER A 97 12.87 0.78 -4.69
C SER A 97 13.93 1.11 -3.64
N ILE A 98 13.81 0.53 -2.44
CA ILE A 98 14.79 0.70 -1.37
C ILE A 98 16.11 0.03 -1.74
N ASP A 99 16.08 -1.22 -2.22
CA ASP A 99 17.28 -1.94 -2.67
C ASP A 99 18.06 -1.10 -3.69
N LYS A 100 17.38 -0.64 -4.75
CA LYS A 100 17.98 0.14 -5.82
C LYS A 100 18.57 1.46 -5.31
N ASN A 101 17.89 2.14 -4.40
CA ASN A 101 18.36 3.42 -3.86
C ASN A 101 19.56 3.23 -2.92
N LEU A 102 19.57 2.18 -2.09
CA LEU A 102 20.72 1.82 -1.25
C LEU A 102 21.94 1.45 -2.12
N GLU A 103 21.73 0.66 -3.18
CA GLU A 103 22.79 0.29 -4.13
C GLU A 103 23.39 1.50 -4.84
N ASN A 104 22.55 2.43 -5.30
CA ASN A 104 22.98 3.66 -5.98
C ASN A 104 23.87 4.53 -5.07
N GLU A 105 23.52 4.65 -3.79
CA GLU A 105 24.29 5.38 -2.79
C GLU A 105 25.43 4.57 -2.14
N LYS A 106 25.66 3.33 -2.61
CA LYS A 106 26.68 2.40 -2.10
C LYS A 106 26.56 2.14 -0.60
N LEU A 107 25.33 2.10 -0.09
CA LEU A 107 25.03 1.71 1.28
C LEU A 107 24.77 0.20 1.37
N PRO A 108 24.95 -0.42 2.55
CA PRO A 108 24.60 -1.81 2.77
C PRO A 108 23.13 -2.09 2.45
N THR A 109 22.89 -3.11 1.63
CA THR A 109 21.55 -3.68 1.36
C THR A 109 21.17 -4.68 2.46
N LYS A 110 19.88 -4.98 2.61
CA LYS A 110 19.27 -5.90 3.61
C LYS A 110 19.14 -5.37 5.03
N VAL A 111 20.17 -4.69 5.54
CA VAL A 111 20.17 -4.14 6.90
C VAL A 111 20.67 -2.70 6.89
N ILE A 112 19.86 -1.79 7.42
CA ILE A 112 20.22 -0.37 7.56
C ILE A 112 20.70 -0.12 8.99
N GLU A 113 21.97 0.28 9.13
CA GLU A 113 22.61 0.54 10.44
C GLU A 113 23.09 2.00 10.58
N GLN A 114 22.83 2.83 9.57
CA GLN A 114 23.33 4.20 9.48
C GLN A 114 22.20 5.16 9.10
N MET A 115 22.26 6.39 9.64
CA MET A 115 21.28 7.43 9.34
C MET A 115 21.08 7.69 7.84
N GLY A 116 22.12 7.59 7.03
CA GLY A 116 22.00 7.76 5.57
C GLY A 116 21.04 6.77 4.91
N GLY A 117 20.90 5.55 5.46
CA GLY A 117 19.91 4.59 4.97
C GLY A 117 18.48 4.95 5.42
N VAL A 118 18.31 5.58 6.58
CA VAL A 118 17.01 6.11 7.02
C VAL A 118 16.60 7.27 6.13
N ASP A 119 17.52 8.20 5.85
CA ASP A 119 17.27 9.33 4.95
C ASP A 119 16.86 8.84 3.54
N LEU A 120 17.44 7.74 3.08
CA LEU A 120 17.06 7.10 1.82
C LEU A 120 15.67 6.46 1.84
N ILE A 121 15.23 5.84 2.94
CA ILE A 121 13.85 5.36 3.07
C ILE A 121 12.88 6.55 2.93
N VAL A 122 13.15 7.66 3.63
CA VAL A 122 12.31 8.86 3.57
C VAL A 122 12.34 9.47 2.16
N ALA A 123 13.51 9.60 1.54
CA ALA A 123 13.65 10.11 0.17
C ALA A 123 12.90 9.23 -0.85
N THR A 124 12.97 7.90 -0.71
CA THR A 124 12.20 6.95 -1.51
C THR A 124 10.71 7.18 -1.35
N GLY A 125 10.25 7.42 -0.12
CA GLY A 125 8.86 7.73 0.18
C GLY A 125 8.39 9.04 -0.44
N VAL A 126 9.19 10.11 -0.33
CA VAL A 126 8.90 11.42 -0.93
C VAL A 126 8.80 11.31 -2.45
N GLN A 127 9.73 10.58 -3.09
CA GLN A 127 9.69 10.34 -4.52
C GLN A 127 8.43 9.57 -4.94
N ALA A 128 8.10 8.49 -4.23
CA ALA A 128 6.90 7.70 -4.50
C ALA A 128 5.61 8.53 -4.36
N LEU A 129 5.52 9.35 -3.31
CA LEU A 129 4.40 10.27 -3.10
C LEU A 129 4.29 11.31 -4.22
N GLY A 130 5.40 11.90 -4.64
CA GLY A 130 5.42 12.86 -5.75
C GLY A 130 5.01 12.24 -7.09
N VAL A 131 5.50 11.04 -7.41
CA VAL A 131 5.09 10.30 -8.62
C VAL A 131 3.60 9.98 -8.59
N LYS A 132 3.10 9.40 -7.48
CA LYS A 132 1.67 9.07 -7.35
C LYS A 132 0.78 10.30 -7.35
N ALA A 133 1.21 11.41 -6.76
CA ALA A 133 0.45 12.66 -6.83
C ALA A 133 0.28 13.15 -8.27
N ASN A 134 1.30 13.00 -9.13
CA ASN A 134 1.16 13.32 -10.55
C ASN A 134 0.21 12.36 -11.26
N GLU A 135 0.46 11.05 -11.18
CA GLU A 135 -0.35 10.02 -11.86
C GLU A 135 -1.83 10.12 -11.50
N LEU A 136 -2.14 10.27 -10.21
CA LEU A 136 -3.50 10.28 -9.70
C LEU A 136 -4.24 11.60 -9.99
N THR A 137 -3.54 12.74 -10.03
CA THR A 137 -4.17 14.02 -10.41
C THR A 137 -4.49 14.04 -11.89
N GLU A 138 -3.59 13.51 -12.74
CA GLU A 138 -3.82 13.35 -14.17
C GLU A 138 -5.00 12.43 -14.44
N MET A 139 -5.06 11.26 -13.80
CA MET A 139 -6.19 10.35 -13.97
C MET A 139 -7.52 10.95 -13.49
N PHE A 140 -7.52 11.69 -12.37
CA PHE A 140 -8.72 12.37 -11.88
C PHE A 140 -9.29 13.34 -12.93
N ASP A 141 -8.41 14.08 -13.60
CA ASP A 141 -8.78 15.02 -14.67
C ASP A 141 -9.25 14.28 -15.94
N GLU A 142 -8.56 13.22 -16.35
CA GLU A 142 -8.93 12.38 -17.51
C GLU A 142 -10.31 11.73 -17.35
N LEU A 143 -10.63 11.29 -16.13
CA LEU A 143 -11.95 10.74 -15.80
C LEU A 143 -13.03 11.83 -15.68
N GLU A 144 -12.67 13.11 -15.76
CA GLU A 144 -13.56 14.26 -15.56
C GLU A 144 -14.26 14.25 -14.18
N LEU A 145 -13.60 13.72 -13.15
CA LEU A 145 -14.18 13.60 -11.80
C LEU A 145 -14.31 14.95 -11.09
N SER A 146 -13.73 16.02 -11.64
CA SER A 146 -14.02 17.40 -11.25
C SER A 146 -15.48 17.80 -11.51
N LYS A 147 -16.19 17.10 -12.39
CA LYS A 147 -17.61 17.29 -12.69
C LYS A 147 -18.53 16.37 -11.87
N ASP A 148 -17.97 15.51 -11.00
CA ASP A 148 -18.76 14.61 -10.17
C ASP A 148 -19.61 15.41 -9.16
N PRO A 149 -20.96 15.37 -9.25
CA PRO A 149 -21.83 16.12 -8.34
C PRO A 149 -21.71 15.64 -6.87
N LEU A 150 -21.21 14.43 -6.64
CA LEU A 150 -21.04 13.87 -5.30
C LEU A 150 -19.70 14.22 -4.66
N ILE A 151 -18.75 14.76 -5.44
CA ILE A 151 -17.51 15.37 -4.93
C ILE A 151 -16.77 14.38 -4.00
N ILE A 152 -16.70 13.11 -4.41
CA ILE A 152 -16.20 12.03 -3.54
C ILE A 152 -14.71 12.21 -3.27
N PHE A 153 -13.91 12.43 -4.31
CA PHE A 153 -12.45 12.46 -4.22
C PHE A 153 -11.83 13.86 -4.21
N ASP A 154 -12.63 14.94 -4.21
CA ASP A 154 -12.13 16.31 -4.38
C ASP A 154 -11.11 16.72 -3.32
N ASN A 155 -11.33 16.38 -2.04
CA ASN A 155 -10.36 16.66 -0.98
C ASN A 155 -9.03 15.95 -1.20
N LEU A 156 -9.10 14.70 -1.65
CA LEU A 156 -7.92 13.90 -1.90
C LEU A 156 -7.18 14.42 -3.15
N ASN A 157 -7.90 14.82 -4.20
CA ASN A 157 -7.30 15.47 -5.36
C ASN A 157 -6.65 16.82 -5.02
N LYS A 158 -7.27 17.64 -4.15
CA LYS A 158 -6.69 18.89 -3.63
C LYS A 158 -5.41 18.66 -2.86
N LEU A 159 -5.38 17.64 -1.99
CA LEU A 159 -4.17 17.24 -1.28
C LEU A 159 -3.06 16.87 -2.26
N LEU A 160 -3.35 15.98 -3.22
CA LEU A 160 -2.34 15.55 -4.21
C LEU A 160 -1.86 16.70 -5.10
N THR A 161 -2.76 17.61 -5.48
CA THR A 161 -2.40 18.83 -6.21
C THR A 161 -1.47 19.72 -5.40
N LYS A 162 -1.71 19.88 -4.09
CA LYS A 162 -0.79 20.59 -3.18
C LYS A 162 0.58 19.89 -3.16
N VAL A 163 0.60 18.57 -2.96
CA VAL A 163 1.82 17.76 -2.89
C VAL A 163 2.66 17.87 -4.18
N LYS A 164 2.03 17.79 -5.35
CA LYS A 164 2.68 17.94 -6.67
C LYS A 164 3.43 19.27 -6.82
N ASN A 165 2.99 20.31 -6.13
CA ASN A 165 3.55 21.66 -6.22
C ASN A 165 4.53 21.98 -5.07
N LEU A 166 4.82 21.03 -4.18
CA LEU A 166 5.79 21.24 -3.10
C LEU A 166 7.23 21.24 -3.65
N GLU A 167 8.04 22.16 -3.16
CA GLU A 167 9.49 22.08 -3.36
C GLU A 167 10.07 20.88 -2.59
N ALA A 168 11.19 20.32 -3.07
CA ALA A 168 11.76 19.07 -2.55
C ALA A 168 12.01 19.10 -1.03
N GLN A 169 12.55 20.21 -0.50
CA GLN A 169 12.82 20.35 0.93
C GLN A 169 11.52 20.36 1.76
N GLN A 170 10.50 21.06 1.27
CA GLN A 170 9.21 21.11 1.94
C GLN A 170 8.49 19.75 1.86
N ALA A 171 8.56 19.08 0.71
CA ALA A 171 8.01 17.74 0.50
C ALA A 171 8.63 16.72 1.47
N PHE A 172 9.94 16.79 1.70
CA PHE A 172 10.62 15.96 2.70
C PHE A 172 10.11 16.25 4.12
N SER A 173 10.01 17.53 4.50
CA SER A 173 9.54 17.92 5.84
C SER A 173 8.08 17.55 6.13
N LEU A 174 7.22 17.59 5.11
CA LEU A 174 5.78 17.33 5.22
C LEU A 174 5.41 15.89 4.84
N PHE A 175 6.40 15.04 4.54
CA PHE A 175 6.18 13.70 4.01
C PHE A 175 5.19 12.88 4.86
N MET A 176 5.46 12.83 6.17
CA MET A 176 4.63 12.10 7.13
C MET A 176 3.21 12.65 7.20
N GLU A 177 3.07 13.98 7.26
CA GLU A 177 1.76 14.64 7.30
C GLU A 177 0.94 14.34 6.05
N ASN A 178 1.56 14.46 4.87
CA ASN A 178 0.89 14.22 3.60
C ASN A 178 0.44 12.76 3.44
N ILE A 179 1.26 11.77 3.85
CA ILE A 179 0.84 10.36 3.82
C ILE A 179 -0.33 10.12 4.78
N LEU A 180 -0.30 10.67 5.98
CA LEU A 180 -1.37 10.47 6.96
C LEU A 180 -2.67 11.12 6.49
N GLU A 181 -2.59 12.34 5.94
CA GLU A 181 -3.75 13.03 5.37
C GLU A 181 -4.31 12.27 4.15
N PHE A 182 -3.44 11.68 3.32
CA PHE A 182 -3.86 10.83 2.22
C PHE A 182 -4.63 9.59 2.73
N ASN A 183 -4.06 8.86 3.69
CA ASN A 183 -4.69 7.65 4.24
C ASN A 183 -6.05 7.95 4.89
N LEU A 184 -6.15 9.06 5.63
CA LEU A 184 -7.41 9.52 6.22
C LEU A 184 -8.44 9.88 5.14
N SER A 185 -8.00 10.64 4.13
CA SER A 185 -8.87 11.04 3.02
C SER A 185 -9.35 9.85 2.21
N TYR A 186 -8.48 8.86 1.97
CA TYR A 186 -8.81 7.62 1.28
C TYR A 186 -9.91 6.86 2.03
N LYS A 187 -9.77 6.71 3.35
CA LYS A 187 -10.79 6.04 4.18
C LYS A 187 -12.14 6.74 4.08
N ASN A 188 -12.16 8.08 4.13
CA ASN A 188 -13.38 8.86 3.96
C ASN A 188 -14.00 8.67 2.57
N CYS A 189 -13.17 8.57 1.52
CA CYS A 189 -13.65 8.31 0.16
C CYS A 189 -14.28 6.91 0.06
N TYR A 190 -13.62 5.90 0.63
CA TYR A 190 -14.11 4.53 0.68
C TYR A 190 -15.47 4.43 1.38
N GLU A 191 -15.60 5.03 2.57
CA GLU A 191 -16.84 5.05 3.33
C GLU A 191 -17.98 5.70 2.54
N LYS A 192 -17.71 6.84 1.88
CA LYS A 192 -18.72 7.48 1.03
C LYS A 192 -19.14 6.59 -0.13
N LEU A 193 -18.19 5.99 -0.87
CA LEU A 193 -18.48 5.13 -2.02
C LEU A 193 -19.36 3.94 -1.64
N SER A 194 -19.09 3.30 -0.49
CA SER A 194 -19.86 2.15 -0.02
C SER A 194 -21.35 2.43 0.26
N GLN A 195 -21.75 3.71 0.32
CA GLN A 195 -23.11 4.15 0.61
C GLN A 195 -23.86 4.64 -0.64
N LEU A 196 -23.18 4.69 -1.79
CA LEU A 196 -23.76 5.23 -3.02
C LEU A 196 -24.53 4.16 -3.79
N ASN A 197 -25.62 4.61 -4.41
CA ASN A 197 -26.27 3.84 -5.46
C ASN A 197 -25.51 4.01 -6.78
N VAL A 198 -25.61 3.00 -7.64
CA VAL A 198 -24.99 3.03 -8.97
C VAL A 198 -25.61 4.16 -9.81
N ASP A 199 -24.76 4.97 -10.44
CA ASP A 199 -25.12 6.06 -11.35
C ASP A 199 -24.15 6.13 -12.55
N GLU A 200 -24.30 7.15 -13.39
CA GLU A 200 -23.50 7.32 -14.62
C GLU A 200 -21.99 7.55 -14.37
N MET A 201 -21.60 7.94 -13.15
CA MET A 201 -20.21 8.19 -12.78
C MET A 201 -19.58 7.00 -12.03
N SER A 202 -20.37 5.98 -11.67
CA SER A 202 -19.92 4.84 -10.87
C SER A 202 -18.66 4.17 -11.42
N ASP A 203 -18.59 3.85 -12.71
CA ASP A 203 -17.43 3.17 -13.30
C ASP A 203 -16.14 3.99 -13.15
N LYS A 204 -16.23 5.31 -13.38
CA LYS A 204 -15.12 6.23 -13.21
C LYS A 204 -14.68 6.33 -11.75
N ARG A 205 -15.64 6.34 -10.83
CA ARG A 205 -15.35 6.36 -9.40
C ARG A 205 -14.68 5.07 -8.94
N VAL A 206 -15.13 3.92 -9.44
CA VAL A 206 -14.51 2.63 -9.16
C VAL A 206 -13.09 2.60 -9.70
N GLN A 207 -12.87 3.01 -10.95
CA GLN A 207 -11.52 3.07 -11.54
C GLN A 207 -10.58 3.94 -10.71
N MET A 208 -11.00 5.16 -10.35
CA MET A 208 -10.18 6.05 -9.52
C MET A 208 -9.94 5.49 -8.12
N PHE A 209 -10.96 4.86 -7.53
CA PHE A 209 -10.85 4.21 -6.23
C PHE A 209 -9.80 3.11 -6.24
N MET A 210 -9.74 2.27 -7.28
CA MET A 210 -8.74 1.21 -7.39
C MET A 210 -7.31 1.77 -7.42
N GLU A 211 -7.08 2.90 -8.09
CA GLU A 211 -5.76 3.54 -8.10
C GLU A 211 -5.40 4.20 -6.76
N TYR A 212 -6.39 4.80 -6.08
CA TYR A 212 -6.16 5.32 -4.73
C TYR A 212 -5.90 4.20 -3.71
N MET A 213 -6.60 3.08 -3.82
CA MET A 213 -6.36 1.88 -3.02
C MET A 213 -4.94 1.36 -3.23
N ASN A 214 -4.49 1.29 -4.49
CA ASN A 214 -3.13 0.90 -4.84
C ASN A 214 -2.09 1.83 -4.18
N ALA A 215 -2.24 3.15 -4.35
CA ALA A 215 -1.37 4.14 -3.72
C ALA A 215 -1.42 4.11 -2.18
N GLN A 216 -2.58 3.81 -1.58
CA GLN A 216 -2.73 3.69 -0.14
C GLN A 216 -1.83 2.58 0.42
N TYR A 217 -1.79 1.40 -0.21
CA TYR A 217 -0.93 0.31 0.25
C TYR A 217 0.56 0.64 0.12
N LEU A 218 0.95 1.29 -0.99
CA LEU A 218 2.31 1.81 -1.16
C LEU A 218 2.72 2.72 0.01
N PHE A 219 1.85 3.68 0.35
CA PHE A 219 2.13 4.64 1.41
C PHE A 219 2.12 4.02 2.80
N VAL A 220 1.27 3.03 3.07
CA VAL A 220 1.29 2.30 4.35
C VAL A 220 2.64 1.60 4.56
N PHE A 221 3.18 0.93 3.54
CA PHE A 221 4.49 0.29 3.65
C PHE A 221 5.62 1.31 3.89
N LEU A 222 5.64 2.40 3.13
CA LEU A 222 6.63 3.47 3.29
C LEU A 222 6.53 4.16 4.66
N LEU A 223 5.31 4.40 5.14
CA LEU A 223 5.04 4.96 6.46
C LEU A 223 5.60 4.05 7.56
N ARG A 224 5.33 2.74 7.46
CA ARG A 224 5.81 1.74 8.42
C ARG A 224 7.34 1.71 8.49
N LEU A 225 8.00 1.71 7.34
CA LEU A 225 9.46 1.73 7.28
C LEU A 225 10.05 3.05 7.77
N THR A 226 9.38 4.17 7.53
CA THR A 226 9.83 5.48 8.04
C THR A 226 9.72 5.57 9.57
N LEU A 227 8.67 4.99 10.15
CA LEU A 227 8.43 5.02 11.60
C LEU A 227 9.19 3.97 12.40
N ILE A 228 9.84 3.00 11.74
CA ILE A 228 10.59 1.96 12.48
C ILE A 228 11.79 2.54 13.22
N TYR A 229 12.50 3.50 12.61
CA TYR A 229 13.64 4.17 13.24
C TYR A 229 13.25 4.87 14.56
N PRO A 230 12.27 5.81 14.56
CA PRO A 230 11.87 6.46 15.81
C PRO A 230 11.30 5.47 16.83
N LEU A 231 10.62 4.39 16.40
CA LEU A 231 10.15 3.34 17.31
C LEU A 231 11.31 2.62 18.00
N GLN A 232 12.27 2.09 17.22
CA GLN A 232 13.38 1.30 17.74
C GLN A 232 14.31 2.12 18.65
N GLU A 233 14.49 3.41 18.34
CA GLU A 233 15.30 4.34 19.15
C GLU A 233 14.56 4.91 20.37
N ASN A 234 13.35 4.42 20.68
CA ASN A 234 12.49 4.90 21.78
C ASN A 234 12.12 6.39 21.67
N MET A 235 12.11 6.95 20.46
CA MET A 235 11.62 8.30 20.16
C MET A 235 10.10 8.32 20.00
N MET A 236 9.50 7.14 19.79
CA MET A 236 8.07 6.92 19.66
C MET A 236 7.64 5.70 20.50
N PRO A 237 6.56 5.78 21.29
CA PRO A 237 6.03 4.62 21.98
C PRO A 237 5.30 3.68 21.01
N GLN A 238 5.28 2.37 21.31
CA GLN A 238 4.60 1.36 20.49
C GLN A 238 3.12 1.68 20.24
N GLU A 239 2.43 2.24 21.24
CA GLU A 239 1.03 2.65 21.11
C GLU A 239 0.85 3.72 20.02
N ALA A 240 1.72 4.73 19.98
CA ALA A 240 1.66 5.76 18.94
C ALA A 240 1.95 5.15 17.56
N PHE A 241 2.93 4.26 17.45
CA PHE A 241 3.20 3.54 16.20
C PHE A 241 1.97 2.77 15.71
N ASN A 242 1.33 2.00 16.59
CA ASN A 242 0.15 1.21 16.26
C ASN A 242 -1.06 2.08 15.88
N ASN A 243 -1.21 3.26 16.48
CA ASN A 243 -2.27 4.20 16.15
C ASN A 243 -2.06 4.92 14.82
N ILE A 244 -0.80 5.14 14.43
CA ILE A 244 -0.44 5.85 13.20
C ILE A 244 -0.46 4.93 11.99
N ILE A 245 0.04 3.69 12.14
CA ILE A 245 0.11 2.74 11.04
C ILE A 245 -1.26 2.09 10.81
N PRO A 246 -1.91 2.30 9.66
CA PRO A 246 -3.16 1.62 9.36
C PRO A 246 -2.98 0.10 9.37
N ASN A 247 -3.89 -0.62 10.02
CA ASN A 247 -3.92 -2.06 9.93
C ASN A 247 -4.38 -2.47 8.52
N ILE A 248 -3.66 -3.38 7.89
CA ILE A 248 -4.07 -3.96 6.61
C ILE A 248 -4.86 -5.22 6.94
N ASN A 249 -6.18 -5.10 6.99
CA ASN A 249 -7.06 -6.24 7.20
C ASN A 249 -8.02 -6.35 6.02
N LEU A 250 -8.06 -7.53 5.40
CA LEU A 250 -8.93 -7.82 4.26
C LEU A 250 -10.32 -8.28 4.68
N TYR A 251 -10.49 -8.71 5.95
CA TYR A 251 -11.70 -9.33 6.48
C TYR A 251 -12.20 -8.69 7.78
#